data_AF-A0A2N2FV89-F1
#
_entry.id   AF-A0A2N2FV89-F1
#
_cell.length_a   1.000
_cell.length_b   1.000
_cell.length_c   1.000
_cell.angle_alpha   90.00
_cell.angle_beta   90.00
_cell.angle_gamma   90.00
#
_symmetry.space_group_name_H-M   'P 1'
#
loop_
_entity.id
_entity.type
_entity.pdbx_description
1 polymer ?
#
loop_
_entity_poly.entity_id
_entity_poly.type
_entity_poly.pdbx_seq_one_letter_code
_entity_poly.pdbx_strand_id
1 'polypeptide(L)'
;MPNSREQALLIWLAIGLLWCVAIPSIRNGLIGVIRAAMVRPIVLSVVLMLAYIGSMIVVLDFVGLWTFSNATTTCFWTASVAFVALFRINSMVGTAHYFRNAVINQLKLLAIFEFIINLYAFSIWAELVIVPVTAFLAALLAVSESKPEFKPAKTLIEWVLALFVFVLAISAVLQITNQFQTFASVGTLRDFALPPLMTLVLLPFLFALGLFVSYENLFMRLHFFVEGAELVRFAKIRILLTFHVRRTLLNEWSKHINRLHFRSREDVESAISSFVATHRAEKNALHVATTDTATRRD
;
A
#
# COMPACT_ATOMS: atom_id res chain seq x y z
N MET A 1 -8.69 1.40 25.20
CA MET A 1 -7.34 1.50 25.81
C MET A 1 -6.46 0.47 25.13
N PRO A 2 -5.17 0.76 24.90
CA PRO A 2 -4.32 -0.15 24.16
C PRO A 2 -4.17 -1.48 24.89
N ASN A 3 -4.23 -2.60 24.17
CA ASN A 3 -4.01 -3.92 24.76
C ASN A 3 -2.53 -4.12 25.13
N SER A 4 -2.20 -5.20 25.85
CA SER A 4 -0.82 -5.48 26.28
C SER A 4 0.20 -5.50 25.15
N ARG A 5 -0.19 -5.95 23.95
CA ARG A 5 0.71 -5.97 22.79
C ARG A 5 0.97 -4.58 22.26
N GLU A 6 -0.06 -3.78 22.09
CA GLU A 6 0.05 -2.39 21.65
C GLU A 6 0.89 -1.58 22.63
N GLN A 7 0.73 -1.82 23.93
CA GLN A 7 1.59 -1.25 24.97
C GLN A 7 3.05 -1.68 24.81
N ALA A 8 3.33 -2.98 24.61
CA ALA A 8 4.70 -3.47 24.40
C ALA A 8 5.33 -2.89 23.12
N LEU A 9 4.56 -2.78 22.04
CA LEU A 9 5.00 -2.15 20.78
C LEU A 9 5.34 -0.67 21.00
N LEU A 10 4.50 0.07 21.72
CA LEU A 10 4.76 1.48 22.05
C LEU A 10 6.02 1.64 22.92
N ILE A 11 6.21 0.76 23.90
CA ILE A 11 7.41 0.76 24.77
C ILE A 11 8.67 0.53 23.91
N TRP A 12 8.69 -0.52 23.09
CA TRP A 12 9.85 -0.81 22.25
C TRP A 12 10.10 0.24 21.17
N LEU A 13 9.04 0.83 20.61
CA LEU A 13 9.15 1.94 19.67
C LEU A 13 9.75 3.18 20.34
N ALA A 14 9.34 3.50 21.57
CA ALA A 14 9.93 4.58 22.35
C ALA A 14 11.41 4.31 22.67
N ILE A 15 11.75 3.09 23.11
CA ILE A 15 13.15 2.68 23.36
C ILE A 15 14.00 2.82 22.08
N GLY A 16 13.51 2.32 20.96
CA GLY A 16 14.19 2.41 19.67
C GLY A 16 14.38 3.86 19.22
N LEU A 17 13.37 4.71 19.38
CA LEU A 17 13.46 6.12 19.02
C LEU A 17 14.47 6.87 19.89
N LEU A 18 14.45 6.64 21.22
CA LEU A 18 15.43 7.20 22.15
C LEU A 18 16.84 6.76 21.80
N TRP A 19 17.04 5.48 21.46
CA TRP A 19 18.33 4.94 21.04
C TRP A 19 18.84 5.59 19.75
N CYS A 20 17.97 5.76 18.75
CA CYS A 20 18.30 6.43 17.49
C CYS A 20 18.70 7.90 17.69
N VAL A 21 18.05 8.61 18.62
CA VAL A 21 18.38 10.01 18.94
C VAL A 21 19.65 10.12 19.78
N ALA A 22 19.92 9.14 20.64
CA ALA A 22 21.12 9.10 21.49
C ALA A 22 22.42 8.97 20.69
N ILE A 23 22.38 8.33 19.51
CA ILE A 23 23.56 8.13 18.65
C ILE A 23 23.68 9.30 17.64
N PRO A 24 24.72 10.15 17.71
CA PRO A 24 24.82 11.35 16.86
C PRO A 24 24.77 11.06 15.35
N SER A 25 25.40 9.98 14.89
CA SER A 25 25.40 9.57 13.48
C SER A 25 24.00 9.20 12.99
N ILE A 26 23.24 8.44 13.81
CA ILE A 26 21.87 8.04 13.48
C ILE A 26 20.93 9.25 13.53
N ARG A 27 21.06 10.10 14.55
CA ARG A 27 20.30 11.34 14.67
C ARG A 27 20.44 12.23 13.44
N ASN A 28 21.65 12.42 12.94
CA ASN A 28 21.88 13.22 11.73
C ASN A 28 21.24 12.56 10.49
N GLY A 29 21.32 11.24 10.37
CA GLY A 29 20.62 10.48 9.34
C GLY A 29 19.10 10.62 9.41
N LEU A 30 18.52 10.52 10.62
CA LEU A 30 17.09 10.70 10.86
C LEU A 30 16.61 12.09 10.44
N ILE A 31 17.36 13.15 10.76
CA ILE A 31 17.03 14.52 10.32
C ILE A 31 17.00 14.59 8.79
N GLY A 32 17.95 13.93 8.12
CA GLY A 32 17.95 13.80 6.65
C GLY A 32 16.69 13.13 6.12
N VAL A 33 16.29 12.00 6.72
CA VAL A 33 15.07 11.27 6.34
C VAL A 33 13.82 12.11 6.58
N ILE A 34 13.71 12.80 7.73
CA ILE A 34 12.58 13.69 8.04
C ILE A 34 12.50 14.82 7.03
N ARG A 35 13.63 15.46 6.69
CA ARG A 35 13.66 16.52 5.66
C ARG A 35 13.23 15.98 4.30
N ALA A 36 13.67 14.78 3.92
CA ALA A 36 13.27 14.15 2.67
C ALA A 36 11.77 13.80 2.67
N ALA A 37 11.20 13.40 3.80
CA ALA A 37 9.77 13.13 3.94
C ALA A 37 8.91 14.40 3.93
N MET A 38 9.46 15.57 4.32
CA MET A 38 8.75 16.85 4.37
C MET A 38 8.67 17.61 3.02
N VAL A 39 8.98 16.96 1.90
CA VAL A 39 8.77 17.59 0.59
C VAL A 39 7.27 17.70 0.27
N ARG A 40 6.89 18.81 -0.37
CA ARG A 40 5.48 19.15 -0.64
C ARG A 40 4.63 18.00 -1.21
N PRO A 41 5.08 17.21 -2.22
CA PRO A 41 4.26 16.14 -2.77
C PRO A 41 3.98 15.00 -1.78
N ILE A 42 4.97 14.65 -0.93
CA ILE A 42 4.81 13.61 0.09
C ILE A 42 3.86 14.11 1.18
N VAL A 43 4.10 15.32 1.71
CA VAL A 43 3.24 15.92 2.74
C VAL A 43 1.81 16.05 2.25
N LEU A 44 1.59 16.55 1.03
CA LEU A 44 0.25 16.68 0.46
C LEU A 44 -0.44 15.31 0.33
N SER A 45 0.27 14.29 -0.16
CA SER A 45 -0.26 12.92 -0.27
C SER A 45 -0.65 12.35 1.09
N VAL A 46 0.18 12.55 2.12
CA VAL A 46 -0.10 12.11 3.49
C VAL A 46 -1.29 12.86 4.09
N VAL A 47 -1.35 14.19 3.94
CA VAL A 47 -2.47 15.00 4.45
C VAL A 47 -3.78 14.60 3.79
N LEU A 48 -3.79 14.40 2.47
CA LEU A 48 -4.97 13.93 1.74
C LEU A 48 -5.39 12.53 2.20
N MET A 49 -4.45 11.62 2.45
CA MET A 49 -4.72 10.28 2.98
C MET A 49 -5.34 10.36 4.38
N LEU A 50 -4.78 11.17 5.28
CA LEU A 50 -5.29 11.34 6.64
C LEU A 50 -6.67 12.02 6.65
N ALA A 51 -6.90 13.02 5.78
CA ALA A 51 -8.21 13.64 5.62
C ALA A 51 -9.24 12.62 5.11
N TYR A 52 -8.85 11.77 4.15
CA TYR A 52 -9.69 10.69 3.65
C TYR A 52 -10.03 9.68 4.75
N ILE A 53 -9.03 9.24 5.53
CA ILE A 53 -9.25 8.33 6.67
C ILE A 53 -10.15 8.99 7.73
N GLY A 54 -9.96 10.27 8.02
CA GLY A 54 -10.84 11.03 8.92
C GLY A 54 -12.30 11.04 8.44
N SER A 55 -12.52 11.30 7.14
CA SER A 55 -13.86 11.24 6.55
C SER A 55 -14.46 9.83 6.60
N MET A 56 -13.64 8.80 6.40
CA MET A 56 -14.03 7.40 6.49
C MET A 56 -14.46 7.04 7.92
N ILE A 57 -13.73 7.50 8.94
CA ILE A 57 -14.08 7.28 10.35
C ILE A 57 -15.44 7.92 10.65
N VAL A 58 -15.67 9.17 10.23
CA VAL A 58 -16.96 9.86 10.45
C VAL A 58 -18.12 9.10 9.82
N VAL A 59 -17.96 8.59 8.59
CA VAL A 59 -18.99 7.79 7.92
C VAL A 59 -19.22 6.47 8.65
N LEU A 60 -18.15 5.78 9.07
CA LEU A 60 -18.28 4.50 9.76
C LEU A 60 -18.88 4.65 11.17
N ASP A 61 -18.59 5.75 11.86
CA ASP A 61 -19.19 6.09 13.16
C ASP A 61 -20.69 6.37 12.99
N PHE A 62 -21.08 7.14 11.97
CA PHE A 62 -22.47 7.41 11.65
C PHE A 62 -23.30 6.15 11.36
N VAL A 63 -22.71 5.17 10.67
CA VAL A 63 -23.37 3.86 10.37
C VAL A 63 -23.30 2.90 11.57
N GLY A 64 -22.62 3.28 12.66
CA GLY A 64 -22.45 2.45 13.85
C GLY A 64 -21.52 1.26 13.65
N LEU A 65 -20.59 1.33 12.68
CA LEU A 65 -19.55 0.34 12.45
C LEU A 65 -18.26 0.67 13.20
N TRP A 66 -17.99 1.96 13.42
CA TRP A 66 -16.85 2.44 14.19
C TRP A 66 -17.33 3.01 15.53
N THR A 67 -16.49 2.87 16.56
CA THR A 67 -16.66 3.50 17.87
C THR A 67 -15.30 3.94 18.39
N PHE A 68 -15.26 4.78 19.43
CA PHE A 68 -13.99 5.21 20.03
C PHE A 68 -13.12 4.06 20.54
N SER A 69 -13.70 2.89 20.85
CA SER A 69 -12.95 1.68 21.20
C SER A 69 -12.01 1.23 20.07
N ASN A 70 -12.37 1.48 18.80
CA ASN A 70 -11.60 1.07 17.63
C ASN A 70 -10.50 2.08 17.24
N ALA A 71 -10.36 3.19 17.99
CA ALA A 71 -9.40 4.25 17.66
C ALA A 71 -7.95 3.74 17.65
N THR A 72 -7.59 2.88 18.62
CA THR A 72 -6.24 2.31 18.70
C THR A 72 -5.96 1.42 17.49
N THR A 73 -6.86 0.50 17.17
CA THR A 73 -6.77 -0.34 15.97
C THR A 73 -6.67 0.48 14.68
N THR A 74 -7.47 1.55 14.56
CA THR A 74 -7.45 2.44 13.40
C THR A 74 -6.11 3.17 13.26
N CYS A 75 -5.50 3.57 14.38
CA CYS A 75 -4.19 4.20 14.41
C CYS A 75 -3.08 3.24 13.93
N PHE A 76 -3.06 2.01 14.46
CA PHE A 76 -2.12 0.98 14.03
C PHE A 76 -2.30 0.63 12.55
N TRP A 77 -3.53 0.39 12.10
CA TRP A 77 -3.85 0.13 10.69
C TRP A 77 -3.42 1.27 9.77
N THR A 78 -3.59 2.53 10.21
CA THR A 78 -3.13 3.70 9.46
C THR A 78 -1.61 3.69 9.34
N ALA A 79 -0.90 3.54 10.46
CA ALA A 79 0.57 3.52 10.51
C ALA A 79 1.20 2.36 9.72
N SER A 80 0.52 1.22 9.62
CA SER A 80 0.98 0.04 8.90
C SER A 80 0.42 -0.02 7.48
N VAL A 81 -0.82 -0.47 7.32
CA VAL A 81 -1.44 -0.80 6.04
C VAL A 81 -1.58 0.44 5.14
N ALA A 82 -2.08 1.56 5.68
CA ALA A 82 -2.32 2.74 4.86
C ALA A 82 -1.01 3.37 4.35
N PHE A 83 0.00 3.53 5.21
CA PHE A 83 1.31 4.04 4.78
C PHE A 83 2.04 3.09 3.82
N VAL A 84 2.02 1.77 4.07
CA VAL A 84 2.62 0.80 3.14
C VAL A 84 1.94 0.88 1.77
N ALA A 85 0.61 0.96 1.73
CA ALA A 85 -0.14 1.10 0.48
C ALA A 85 0.17 2.41 -0.25
N LEU A 86 0.31 3.52 0.49
CA LEU A 86 0.71 4.82 -0.05
C LEU A 86 2.09 4.76 -0.70
N PHE A 87 3.10 4.20 -0.05
CA PHE A 87 4.46 4.11 -0.61
C PHE A 87 4.56 3.14 -1.79
N ARG A 88 3.73 2.10 -1.83
CA ARG A 88 3.69 1.12 -2.93
C ARG A 88 2.81 1.53 -4.11
N ILE A 89 2.21 2.71 -4.08
CA ILE A 89 1.29 3.18 -5.12
C ILE A 89 1.92 3.18 -6.52
N ASN A 90 3.23 3.43 -6.61
CA ASN A 90 4.00 3.47 -7.86
C ASN A 90 4.48 2.09 -8.34
N SER A 91 4.64 1.12 -7.45
CA SER A 91 5.09 -0.24 -7.81
C SER A 91 3.94 -1.19 -8.19
N MET A 92 2.70 -0.83 -7.83
CA MET A 92 1.49 -1.60 -8.18
C MET A 92 0.90 -1.25 -9.56
N VAL A 93 1.74 -0.68 -10.42
CA VAL A 93 1.35 -0.05 -11.68
C VAL A 93 1.45 -1.07 -12.82
N GLY A 94 0.34 -1.77 -13.10
CA GLY A 94 0.30 -2.77 -14.16
C GLY A 94 -1.06 -2.94 -14.82
N THR A 95 -2.14 -3.17 -14.06
CA THR A 95 -3.51 -3.13 -14.59
C THR A 95 -4.49 -2.85 -13.44
N ALA A 96 -5.59 -2.15 -13.71
CA ALA A 96 -6.64 -1.88 -12.70
C ALA A 96 -7.20 -3.17 -12.06
N HIS A 97 -7.19 -4.28 -12.81
CA HIS A 97 -7.59 -5.60 -12.32
C HIS A 97 -6.55 -6.25 -11.39
N TYR A 98 -5.26 -5.95 -11.60
CA TYR A 98 -4.18 -6.35 -10.67
C TYR A 98 -4.26 -5.57 -9.36
N PHE A 99 -4.59 -4.27 -9.42
CA PHE A 99 -4.74 -3.43 -8.23
C PHE A 99 -5.80 -3.99 -7.27
N ARG A 100 -6.98 -4.37 -7.78
CA ARG A 100 -8.04 -4.96 -6.95
C ARG A 100 -7.60 -6.31 -6.36
N ASN A 101 -7.12 -7.24 -7.19
CA ASN A 101 -6.88 -8.60 -6.71
C ASN A 101 -5.60 -8.73 -5.89
N ALA A 102 -4.51 -8.07 -6.27
CA ALA A 102 -3.25 -8.15 -5.53
C ALA A 102 -3.36 -7.47 -4.16
N VAL A 103 -4.01 -6.30 -4.11
CA VAL A 103 -4.17 -5.55 -2.86
C VAL A 103 -5.20 -6.21 -1.96
N ILE A 104 -6.37 -6.60 -2.49
CA ILE A 104 -7.38 -7.27 -1.65
C ILE A 104 -6.87 -8.61 -1.14
N ASN A 105 -6.17 -9.42 -1.94
CA ASN A 105 -5.73 -10.74 -1.48
C ASN A 105 -4.58 -10.65 -0.46
N GLN A 106 -3.59 -9.77 -0.68
CA GLN A 106 -2.51 -9.56 0.29
C GLN A 106 -3.01 -8.91 1.57
N LEU A 107 -3.86 -7.89 1.46
CA LEU A 107 -4.36 -7.18 2.63
C LEU A 107 -5.46 -7.94 3.37
N LYS A 108 -6.24 -8.82 2.71
CA LYS A 108 -7.14 -9.76 3.41
C LYS A 108 -6.37 -10.75 4.27
N LEU A 109 -5.30 -11.34 3.73
CA LEU A 109 -4.46 -12.25 4.51
C LEU A 109 -3.82 -11.52 5.69
N LEU A 110 -3.23 -10.34 5.44
CA LEU A 110 -2.65 -9.52 6.50
C LEU A 110 -3.69 -9.12 7.55
N ALA A 111 -4.91 -8.75 7.16
CA ALA A 111 -5.96 -8.41 8.10
C ALA A 111 -6.46 -9.61 8.92
N ILE A 112 -6.51 -10.81 8.33
CA ILE A 112 -6.81 -12.05 9.06
C ILE A 112 -5.69 -12.36 10.06
N PHE A 113 -4.42 -12.23 9.66
CA PHE A 113 -3.30 -12.42 10.57
C PHE A 113 -3.28 -11.37 11.68
N GLU A 114 -3.45 -10.09 11.33
CA GLU A 114 -3.55 -8.99 12.27
C GLU A 114 -4.69 -9.20 13.26
N PHE A 115 -5.83 -9.74 12.80
CA PHE A 115 -6.91 -10.14 13.69
C PHE A 115 -6.55 -11.31 14.60
N ILE A 116 -6.02 -12.42 14.09
CA ILE A 116 -5.66 -13.59 14.92
C ILE A 116 -4.64 -13.17 15.99
N ILE A 117 -3.68 -12.34 15.59
CA ILE A 117 -2.70 -11.73 16.49
C ILE A 117 -3.46 -10.88 17.51
N ASN A 118 -4.17 -9.82 17.11
CA ASN A 118 -4.81 -8.87 18.03
C ASN A 118 -5.96 -9.45 18.87
N LEU A 119 -6.59 -10.54 18.43
CA LEU A 119 -7.62 -11.24 19.17
C LEU A 119 -7.07 -11.77 20.50
N TYR A 120 -5.77 -12.09 20.54
CA TYR A 120 -5.11 -12.52 21.77
C TYR A 120 -3.82 -11.74 22.02
N ALA A 121 -3.86 -10.87 23.02
CA ALA A 121 -2.67 -10.27 23.62
C ALA A 121 -2.29 -11.06 24.87
N PHE A 122 -1.02 -11.45 24.98
CA PHE A 122 -0.52 -12.06 26.22
C PHE A 122 -0.43 -11.01 27.34
N SER A 123 0.04 -11.42 28.52
CA SER A 123 0.43 -10.46 29.55
C SER A 123 1.48 -9.49 29.00
N ILE A 124 1.48 -8.26 29.53
CA ILE A 124 2.44 -7.23 29.12
C ILE A 124 3.90 -7.71 29.21
N TRP A 125 4.24 -8.50 30.23
CA TRP A 125 5.58 -9.08 30.40
C TRP A 125 5.94 -10.08 29.30
N ALA A 126 5.00 -10.93 28.89
CA ALA A 126 5.22 -11.85 27.79
C ALA A 126 5.36 -11.10 26.46
N GLU A 127 4.51 -10.09 26.19
CA GLU A 127 4.57 -9.27 24.98
C GLU A 127 5.89 -8.49 24.88
N LEU A 128 6.42 -7.99 26.00
CA LEU A 128 7.72 -7.32 26.05
C LEU A 128 8.89 -8.22 25.61
N VAL A 129 8.77 -9.54 25.76
CA VAL A 129 9.76 -10.52 25.27
C VAL A 129 9.44 -10.96 23.84
N ILE A 130 8.17 -11.19 23.52
CA ILE A 130 7.73 -11.65 22.19
C ILE A 130 8.05 -10.62 21.10
N VAL A 131 7.79 -9.34 21.33
CA VAL A 131 8.02 -8.26 20.35
C VAL A 131 9.48 -8.22 19.85
N PRO A 132 10.51 -8.13 20.71
CA PRO A 132 11.89 -8.08 20.26
C PRO A 132 12.37 -9.41 19.66
N VAL A 133 11.89 -10.55 20.18
CA VAL A 133 12.24 -11.88 19.63
C VAL A 133 11.69 -12.02 18.20
N THR A 134 10.43 -11.67 17.97
CA THR A 134 9.81 -11.73 16.63
C THR A 134 10.45 -10.71 15.68
N ALA A 135 10.77 -9.50 16.15
CA ALA A 135 11.51 -8.51 15.37
C ALA A 135 12.92 -9.01 14.97
N PHE A 136 13.63 -9.65 15.89
CA PHE A 136 14.94 -10.25 15.63
C PHE A 136 14.86 -11.39 14.61
N LEU A 137 13.87 -12.29 14.73
CA LEU A 137 13.63 -13.35 13.75
C LEU A 137 13.28 -12.79 12.37
N ALA A 138 12.47 -11.73 12.30
CA ALA A 138 12.14 -11.05 11.05
C ALA A 138 13.37 -10.40 10.40
N ALA A 139 14.26 -9.79 11.20
CA ALA A 139 15.51 -9.24 10.71
C ALA A 139 16.45 -10.34 10.18
N LEU A 140 16.58 -11.46 10.90
CA LEU A 140 17.35 -12.62 10.43
C LEU A 140 16.76 -13.20 9.14
N LEU A 141 15.43 -13.27 9.03
CA LEU A 141 14.77 -13.71 7.81
C LEU A 141 15.15 -12.82 6.63
N ALA A 142 15.04 -11.50 6.79
CA ALA A 142 15.40 -10.54 5.75
C ALA A 142 16.88 -10.66 5.32
N VAL A 143 17.80 -10.90 6.26
CA VAL A 143 19.21 -11.15 5.95
C VAL A 143 19.38 -12.48 5.22
N SER A 144 18.68 -13.53 5.63
CA SER A 144 18.76 -14.85 5.00
C SER A 144 18.24 -14.87 3.55
N GLU A 145 17.38 -13.91 3.17
CA GLU A 145 16.91 -13.76 1.80
C GLU A 145 17.94 -13.12 0.86
N SER A 146 18.98 -12.48 1.40
CA SER A 146 19.95 -11.73 0.59
C SER A 146 20.88 -12.62 -0.25
N LYS A 147 21.14 -13.86 0.18
CA LYS A 147 22.07 -14.78 -0.49
C LYS A 147 21.51 -16.21 -0.54
N PRO A 148 21.67 -16.93 -1.67
CA PRO A 148 21.22 -18.31 -1.81
C PRO A 148 21.81 -19.27 -0.77
N GLU A 149 23.01 -18.97 -0.28
CA GLU A 149 23.76 -19.76 0.71
C GLU A 149 23.03 -19.88 2.06
N PHE A 150 22.16 -18.91 2.41
CA PHE A 150 21.41 -18.91 3.66
C PHE A 150 20.06 -19.61 3.58
N LYS A 151 19.76 -20.30 2.47
CA LYS A 151 18.48 -21.01 2.28
C LYS A 151 18.11 -21.97 3.42
N PRO A 152 19.03 -22.76 4.03
CA PRO A 152 18.67 -23.61 5.16
C PRO A 152 18.24 -22.80 6.41
N ALA A 153 18.93 -21.69 6.69
CA ALA A 153 18.61 -20.80 7.80
C ALA A 153 17.26 -20.10 7.58
N LYS A 154 16.98 -19.67 6.33
CA LYS A 154 15.68 -19.12 5.94
C LYS A 154 14.54 -20.09 6.29
N THR A 155 14.65 -21.33 5.81
CA THR A 155 13.62 -22.36 6.05
C THR A 155 13.40 -22.61 7.54
N LEU A 156 14.48 -22.65 8.34
CA LEU A 156 14.36 -22.81 9.80
C LEU A 156 13.59 -21.64 10.43
N ILE A 157 13.94 -20.40 10.07
CA ILE A 157 13.28 -19.20 10.62
C ILE A 157 11.80 -19.16 10.21
N GLU A 158 11.48 -19.50 8.97
CA GLU A 158 10.09 -19.61 8.49
C GLU A 158 9.30 -20.66 9.28
N TRP A 159 9.89 -21.82 9.58
CA TRP A 159 9.27 -22.84 10.43
C TRP A 159 9.02 -22.35 11.86
N VAL A 160 9.98 -21.65 12.46
CA VAL A 160 9.82 -21.09 13.81
C VAL A 160 8.70 -20.04 13.83
N LEU A 161 8.65 -19.15 12.84
CA LEU A 161 7.59 -18.15 12.72
C LEU A 161 6.23 -18.79 12.45
N ALA A 162 6.16 -19.82 11.61
CA ALA A 162 4.94 -20.56 11.34
C ALA A 162 4.42 -21.28 12.59
N LEU A 163 5.31 -21.92 13.36
CA LEU A 163 4.97 -22.55 14.63
C LEU A 163 4.46 -21.50 15.64
N PHE A 164 5.09 -20.34 15.71
CA PHE A 164 4.65 -19.26 16.57
C PHE A 164 3.21 -18.81 16.23
N VAL A 165 2.94 -18.55 14.95
CA VAL A 165 1.58 -18.21 14.47
C VAL A 165 0.58 -19.32 14.76
N PHE A 166 0.99 -20.58 14.61
CA PHE A 166 0.14 -21.73 14.92
C PHE A 166 -0.23 -21.83 16.41
N VAL A 167 0.73 -21.58 17.31
CA VAL A 167 0.48 -21.51 18.76
C VAL A 167 -0.47 -20.37 19.11
N LEU A 168 -0.32 -19.20 18.47
CA LEU A 168 -1.27 -18.09 18.63
C LEU A 168 -2.67 -18.49 18.19
N ALA A 169 -2.79 -19.16 17.04
CA ALA A 169 -4.07 -19.60 16.49
C ALA A 169 -4.77 -20.61 17.42
N ILE A 170 -4.04 -21.60 17.95
CA ILE A 170 -4.61 -22.55 18.92
C ILE A 170 -5.05 -21.82 20.19
N SER A 171 -4.21 -20.93 20.71
CA SER A 171 -4.52 -20.15 21.92
C SER A 171 -5.78 -19.30 21.73
N ALA A 172 -5.93 -18.68 20.56
CA ALA A 172 -7.13 -17.96 20.18
C ALA A 172 -8.37 -18.87 20.14
N VAL A 173 -8.28 -20.04 19.51
CA VAL A 173 -9.39 -21.01 19.43
C VAL A 173 -9.82 -21.47 20.83
N LEU A 174 -8.87 -21.84 21.70
CA LEU A 174 -9.18 -22.28 23.06
C LEU A 174 -9.87 -21.19 23.89
N GLN A 175 -9.48 -19.94 23.71
CA GLN A 175 -10.15 -18.81 24.36
C GLN A 175 -11.54 -18.55 23.79
N ILE A 176 -11.72 -18.61 22.47
CA ILE A 176 -13.03 -18.48 21.83
C ILE A 176 -14.00 -19.53 22.40
N THR A 177 -13.54 -20.77 22.59
CA THR A 177 -14.39 -21.84 23.16
C THR A 177 -14.69 -21.60 24.64
N ASN A 178 -13.72 -21.08 25.42
CA ASN A 178 -13.88 -20.84 26.86
C ASN A 178 -14.70 -19.58 27.17
N GLN A 179 -14.68 -18.56 26.29
CA GLN A 179 -15.32 -17.25 26.49
C GLN A 179 -16.14 -16.83 25.26
N PHE A 180 -16.94 -17.76 24.74
CA PHE A 180 -17.66 -17.55 23.49
C PHE A 180 -18.60 -16.33 23.51
N GLN A 181 -19.22 -16.03 24.65
CA GLN A 181 -20.13 -14.87 24.76
C GLN A 181 -19.39 -13.52 24.61
N THR A 182 -18.17 -13.42 25.12
CA THR A 182 -17.31 -12.24 24.95
C THR A 182 -16.84 -12.11 23.50
N PHE A 183 -16.51 -13.24 22.87
CA PHE A 183 -16.10 -13.30 21.46
C PHE A 183 -17.25 -13.00 20.49
N ALA A 184 -18.44 -13.53 20.74
CA ALA A 184 -19.65 -13.32 19.95
C ALA A 184 -20.30 -11.95 20.24
N SER A 185 -19.48 -10.95 20.53
CA SER A 185 -19.92 -9.57 20.74
C SER A 185 -19.85 -8.77 19.44
N VAL A 186 -20.73 -7.77 19.34
CA VAL A 186 -20.70 -6.80 18.23
C VAL A 186 -19.36 -6.04 18.20
N GLY A 187 -18.73 -5.83 19.36
CA GLY A 187 -17.41 -5.19 19.47
C GLY A 187 -16.33 -5.99 18.75
N THR A 188 -16.22 -7.28 19.04
CA THR A 188 -15.25 -8.18 18.40
C THR A 188 -15.48 -8.30 16.89
N LEU A 189 -16.75 -8.34 16.46
CA LEU A 189 -17.08 -8.35 15.03
C LEU A 189 -16.64 -7.05 14.34
N ARG A 190 -16.83 -5.90 15.00
CA ARG A 190 -16.35 -4.60 14.49
C ARG A 190 -14.82 -4.59 14.41
N ASP A 191 -14.12 -5.01 15.46
CA ASP A 191 -12.65 -5.08 15.48
C ASP A 191 -12.09 -5.99 14.37
N PHE A 192 -12.78 -7.09 14.07
CA PHE A 192 -12.41 -7.97 12.97
C PHE A 192 -12.65 -7.36 11.58
N ALA A 193 -13.83 -6.78 11.38
CA ALA A 193 -14.27 -6.32 10.07
C ALA A 193 -13.69 -4.96 9.69
N LEU A 194 -13.32 -4.12 10.66
CA LEU A 194 -12.83 -2.76 10.43
C LEU A 194 -11.60 -2.72 9.52
N PRO A 195 -10.49 -3.43 9.82
CA PRO A 195 -9.27 -3.28 9.02
C PRO A 195 -9.45 -3.71 7.55
N PRO A 196 -10.12 -4.84 7.23
CA PRO A 196 -10.49 -5.18 5.86
C PRO A 196 -11.40 -4.15 5.19
N LEU A 197 -12.40 -3.64 5.93
CA LEU A 197 -13.35 -2.65 5.41
C LEU A 197 -12.66 -1.32 5.10
N MET A 198 -11.84 -0.82 6.03
CA MET A 198 -11.06 0.40 5.84
C MET A 198 -10.09 0.28 4.67
N THR A 199 -9.47 -0.89 4.52
CA THR A 199 -8.64 -1.20 3.35
C THR A 199 -9.43 -1.12 2.06
N LEU A 200 -10.62 -1.73 2.00
CA LEU A 200 -11.47 -1.70 0.82
C LEU A 200 -11.86 -0.25 0.45
N VAL A 201 -12.23 0.55 1.45
CA VAL A 201 -12.62 1.95 1.27
C VAL A 201 -11.41 2.83 0.91
N LEU A 202 -10.20 2.51 1.36
CA LEU A 202 -8.98 3.21 0.98
C LEU A 202 -8.61 3.02 -0.51
N LEU A 203 -9.05 1.93 -1.16
CA LEU A 203 -8.68 1.62 -2.55
C LEU A 203 -9.09 2.70 -3.56
N PRO A 204 -10.34 3.22 -3.59
CA PRO A 204 -10.72 4.35 -4.42
C PRO A 204 -9.78 5.56 -4.28
N PHE A 205 -9.40 5.90 -3.04
CA PHE A 205 -8.47 6.98 -2.77
C PHE A 205 -7.08 6.72 -3.38
N LEU A 206 -6.51 5.54 -3.12
CA LEU A 206 -5.21 5.16 -3.68
C LEU A 206 -5.24 5.09 -5.21
N PHE A 207 -6.36 4.68 -5.79
CA PHE A 207 -6.53 4.70 -7.24
C PHE A 207 -6.49 6.13 -7.79
N ALA A 208 -7.25 7.04 -7.19
CA ALA A 208 -7.32 8.45 -7.59
C ALA A 208 -5.98 9.16 -7.38
N LEU A 209 -5.34 8.97 -6.23
CA LEU A 209 -4.04 9.55 -5.92
C LEU A 209 -2.97 9.03 -6.88
N GLY A 210 -2.96 7.73 -7.18
CA GLY A 210 -1.98 7.17 -8.11
C GLY A 210 -2.20 7.66 -9.54
N LEU A 211 -3.44 7.93 -9.95
CA LEU A 211 -3.73 8.59 -11.23
C LEU A 211 -3.20 10.03 -11.24
N PHE A 212 -3.45 10.78 -10.17
CA PHE A 212 -2.93 12.14 -10.00
C PHE A 212 -1.40 12.18 -10.10
N VAL A 213 -0.71 11.32 -9.34
CA VAL A 213 0.76 11.23 -9.35
C VAL A 213 1.30 10.85 -10.73
N SER A 214 0.65 9.94 -11.46
CA SER A 214 1.03 9.61 -12.84
C SER A 214 0.95 10.83 -13.77
N TYR A 215 -0.12 11.63 -13.67
CA TYR A 215 -0.25 12.87 -14.45
C TYR A 215 0.79 13.91 -14.03
N GLU A 216 0.99 14.12 -12.74
CA GLU A 216 1.97 15.09 -12.23
C GLU A 216 3.38 14.75 -12.72
N ASN A 217 3.79 13.49 -12.63
CA ASN A 217 5.09 13.01 -13.12
C ASN A 217 5.27 13.17 -14.64
N LEU A 218 4.21 12.99 -15.42
CA LEU A 218 4.22 13.23 -16.86
C LEU A 218 4.34 14.74 -17.16
N PHE A 219 3.55 15.55 -16.46
CA PHE A 219 3.46 17.00 -16.66
C PHE A 219 4.69 17.76 -16.20
N MET A 220 5.38 17.28 -15.16
CA MET A 220 6.68 17.80 -14.75
C MET A 220 7.72 17.57 -15.85
N ARG A 221 7.72 16.38 -16.47
CA ARG A 221 8.63 16.06 -17.57
C ARG A 221 8.32 16.80 -18.87
N LEU A 222 7.04 17.03 -19.13
CA LEU A 222 6.57 17.70 -20.35
C LEU A 222 7.17 19.11 -20.53
N HIS A 223 7.46 19.81 -19.43
CA HIS A 223 8.13 21.12 -19.45
C HIS A 223 9.55 21.08 -20.03
N PHE A 224 10.20 19.91 -20.07
CA PHE A 224 11.53 19.77 -20.68
C PHE A 224 11.47 19.46 -22.18
N PHE A 225 10.31 19.04 -22.71
CA PHE A 225 10.17 18.55 -24.09
C PHE A 225 9.32 19.45 -24.99
N VAL A 226 8.67 20.46 -24.41
CA VAL A 226 7.76 21.38 -25.09
C VAL A 226 8.25 22.80 -24.86
N GLU A 227 8.51 23.52 -25.93
CA GLU A 227 8.89 24.94 -25.86
C GLU A 227 7.62 25.82 -25.85
N GLY A 228 7.47 26.64 -24.81
CA GLY A 228 6.39 27.62 -24.69
C GLY A 228 5.24 27.20 -23.74
N ALA A 229 4.87 28.13 -22.85
CA ALA A 229 3.88 27.88 -21.80
C ALA A 229 2.47 27.55 -22.35
N GLU A 230 2.07 28.16 -23.48
CA GLU A 230 0.80 27.85 -24.13
C GLU A 230 0.77 26.43 -24.70
N LEU A 231 1.86 26.00 -25.35
CA LEU A 231 1.96 24.68 -25.95
C LEU A 231 1.97 23.59 -24.87
N VAL A 232 2.65 23.84 -23.74
CA VAL A 232 2.59 22.98 -22.56
C VAL A 232 1.16 22.85 -22.03
N ARG A 233 0.44 23.98 -21.89
CA ARG A 233 -0.96 23.97 -21.40
C ARG A 233 -1.88 23.18 -22.34
N PHE A 234 -1.73 23.40 -23.65
CA PHE A 234 -2.47 22.65 -24.67
C PHE A 234 -2.19 21.15 -24.57
N ALA A 235 -0.91 20.75 -24.53
CA ALA A 235 -0.52 19.36 -24.42
C ALA A 235 -1.07 18.69 -23.14
N LYS A 236 -1.03 19.37 -21.99
CA LYS A 236 -1.63 18.86 -20.74
C LYS A 236 -3.13 18.56 -20.88
N ILE A 237 -3.87 19.49 -21.47
CA ILE A 237 -5.32 19.32 -21.71
C ILE A 237 -5.57 18.16 -22.67
N ARG A 238 -4.84 18.09 -23.79
CA ARG A 238 -4.99 17.00 -24.77
C ARG A 238 -4.67 15.64 -24.17
N ILE A 239 -3.63 15.53 -23.36
CA ILE A 239 -3.27 14.30 -22.65
C ILE A 239 -4.40 13.90 -21.68
N LEU A 240 -4.90 14.84 -20.86
CA LEU A 240 -6.03 14.57 -19.94
C LEU A 240 -7.28 14.07 -20.68
N LEU A 241 -7.67 14.76 -21.76
CA LEU A 241 -8.83 14.41 -22.59
C LEU A 241 -8.63 13.14 -23.43
N THR A 242 -7.40 12.67 -23.61
CA THR A 242 -7.16 11.42 -24.37
C THR A 242 -7.11 10.22 -23.44
N PHE A 243 -6.30 10.31 -22.39
CA PHE A 243 -5.99 9.18 -21.53
C PHE A 243 -6.99 9.03 -20.37
N HIS A 244 -7.66 10.09 -19.91
CA HIS A 244 -8.68 10.07 -18.85
C HIS A 244 -8.24 9.23 -17.62
N VAL A 245 -8.87 8.06 -17.43
CA VAL A 245 -8.63 7.12 -16.31
C VAL A 245 -7.79 5.90 -16.76
N ARG A 246 -7.39 5.85 -18.05
CA ARG A 246 -6.61 4.74 -18.65
C ARG A 246 -5.14 4.83 -18.22
N ARG A 247 -4.86 4.53 -16.95
CA ARG A 247 -3.50 4.60 -16.37
C ARG A 247 -2.46 3.79 -17.12
N THR A 248 -2.81 2.60 -17.59
CA THR A 248 -1.89 1.75 -18.37
C THR A 248 -1.44 2.46 -19.64
N LEU A 249 -2.40 2.99 -20.38
CA LEU A 249 -2.15 3.72 -21.62
C LEU A 249 -1.36 5.01 -21.36
N LEU A 250 -1.67 5.73 -20.27
CA LEU A 250 -0.95 6.92 -19.81
C LEU A 250 0.52 6.62 -19.48
N ASN A 251 0.78 5.49 -18.81
CA ASN A 251 2.15 5.12 -18.43
C ASN A 251 2.97 4.66 -19.63
N GLU A 252 2.39 3.92 -20.56
CA GLU A 252 3.06 3.57 -21.82
C GLU A 252 3.35 4.82 -22.66
N TRP A 253 2.37 5.74 -22.77
CA TRP A 253 2.59 7.05 -23.38
C TRP A 253 3.72 7.81 -22.69
N SER A 254 3.74 7.80 -21.36
CA SER A 254 4.77 8.46 -20.57
C SER A 254 6.18 7.92 -20.79
N LYS A 255 6.34 6.65 -21.17
CA LYS A 255 7.64 6.09 -21.54
C LYS A 255 8.02 6.54 -22.96
N HIS A 256 7.04 6.55 -23.87
CA HIS A 256 7.20 6.92 -25.27
C HIS A 256 7.58 8.40 -25.45
N ILE A 257 6.96 9.30 -24.68
CA ILE A 257 7.12 10.76 -24.84
C ILE A 257 8.55 11.26 -24.55
N ASN A 258 9.35 10.53 -23.76
CA ASN A 258 10.71 10.96 -23.41
C ASN A 258 11.65 11.06 -24.64
N ARG A 259 11.24 10.54 -25.79
CA ARG A 259 12.00 10.56 -27.05
C ARG A 259 11.52 11.63 -28.04
N LEU A 260 10.49 12.40 -27.68
CA LEU A 260 9.82 13.34 -28.57
C LEU A 260 10.07 14.77 -28.14
N HIS A 261 10.15 15.68 -29.11
CA HIS A 261 10.19 17.13 -28.89
C HIS A 261 9.05 17.76 -29.67
N PHE A 262 8.30 18.64 -29.02
CA PHE A 262 7.11 19.27 -29.59
C PHE A 262 7.39 20.74 -29.86
N ARG A 263 7.23 21.14 -31.13
CA ARG A 263 7.42 22.53 -31.58
C ARG A 263 6.11 23.19 -31.98
N SER A 264 5.08 22.39 -32.30
CA SER A 264 3.77 22.88 -32.73
C SER A 264 2.61 22.14 -32.05
N ARG A 265 1.39 22.70 -32.17
CA ARG A 265 0.16 22.01 -31.72
C ARG A 265 -0.13 20.77 -32.57
N GLU A 266 0.20 20.80 -33.87
CA GLU A 266 0.06 19.64 -34.74
C GLU A 266 0.98 18.48 -34.32
N ASP A 267 2.20 18.78 -33.87
CA ASP A 267 3.15 17.75 -33.40
C ASP A 267 2.56 16.97 -32.22
N VAL A 268 1.95 17.69 -31.26
CA VAL A 268 1.30 17.10 -30.08
C VAL A 268 0.12 16.23 -30.49
N GLU A 269 -0.73 16.74 -31.38
CA GLU A 269 -1.93 16.03 -31.86
C GLU A 269 -1.56 14.77 -32.65
N SER A 270 -0.58 14.89 -33.56
CA SER A 270 -0.07 13.80 -34.38
C SER A 270 0.60 12.71 -33.54
N ALA A 271 1.42 13.08 -32.56
CA ALA A 271 2.07 12.11 -31.69
C ALA A 271 1.08 11.35 -30.80
N ILE A 272 0.07 12.04 -30.24
CA ILE A 272 -0.95 11.40 -29.40
C ILE A 272 -1.83 10.48 -30.26
N SER A 273 -2.30 10.94 -31.41
CA SER A 273 -3.18 10.17 -32.29
C SER A 273 -2.49 8.94 -32.88
N SER A 274 -1.25 9.09 -33.36
CA SER A 274 -0.45 7.97 -33.86
C SER A 274 -0.22 6.91 -32.78
N PHE A 275 0.17 7.30 -31.57
CA PHE A 275 0.35 6.37 -30.45
C PHE A 275 -0.95 5.61 -30.11
N VAL A 276 -2.08 6.31 -30.03
CA VAL A 276 -3.38 5.68 -29.76
C VAL A 276 -3.80 4.73 -30.88
N ALA A 277 -3.53 5.09 -32.14
CA ALA A 277 -3.81 4.24 -33.30
C ALA A 277 -2.96 2.96 -33.28
N THR A 278 -1.65 3.07 -33.05
CA THR A 278 -0.74 1.92 -32.95
C THR A 278 -1.17 0.98 -31.82
N HIS A 279 -1.46 1.52 -30.64
CA HIS A 279 -1.87 0.71 -29.50
C HIS A 279 -3.23 0.02 -29.71
N ARG A 280 -4.15 0.66 -30.46
CA ARG A 280 -5.42 0.04 -30.86
C ARG A 280 -5.19 -1.10 -31.87
N ALA A 281 -4.29 -0.91 -32.84
CA ALA A 281 -3.96 -1.93 -33.83
C ALA A 281 -3.29 -3.15 -33.18
N GLU A 282 -2.33 -2.95 -32.27
CA GLU A 282 -1.68 -4.03 -31.51
C GLU A 282 -2.68 -4.84 -30.69
N LYS A 283 -3.60 -4.16 -29.98
CA LYS A 283 -4.63 -4.84 -29.18
C LYS A 283 -5.59 -5.64 -30.05
N ASN A 284 -5.95 -5.12 -31.22
CA ASN A 284 -6.80 -5.83 -32.18
C ASN A 284 -6.09 -7.06 -32.76
N ALA A 285 -4.80 -6.95 -33.12
CA ALA A 285 -4.00 -8.07 -33.61
C ALA A 285 -3.86 -9.19 -32.57
N LEU A 286 -3.63 -8.84 -31.30
CA LEU A 286 -3.57 -9.80 -30.20
C LEU A 286 -4.91 -10.52 -29.96
N HIS A 287 -6.03 -9.82 -30.12
CA HIS A 287 -7.36 -10.42 -30.00
C HIS A 287 -7.67 -11.39 -31.14
N VAL A 288 -7.30 -11.05 -32.38
CA VAL A 288 -7.44 -11.96 -33.53
C VAL A 288 -6.59 -13.22 -33.34
N ALA A 289 -5.33 -13.09 -32.93
CA ALA A 289 -4.43 -14.22 -32.71
C ALA A 289 -4.87 -15.16 -31.56
N THR A 290 -5.47 -14.62 -30.50
CA THR A 290 -6.01 -15.43 -29.39
C THR A 290 -7.33 -16.12 -29.75
N THR A 291 -8.11 -15.54 -30.66
CA THR A 291 -9.34 -16.16 -31.14
C THR A 291 -9.01 -17.30 -32.12
N ASP A 292 -8.10 -17.08 -33.08
CA ASP A 292 -7.66 -18.14 -34.02
C ASP A 292 -7.00 -19.35 -33.34
N THR A 293 -6.29 -19.14 -32.22
CA THR A 293 -5.67 -20.24 -31.47
C THR A 293 -6.68 -21.02 -30.61
N ALA A 294 -7.81 -20.41 -30.24
CA ALA A 294 -8.92 -21.10 -29.58
C ALA A 294 -9.71 -21.95 -30.59
N THR A 295 -10.03 -21.41 -31.77
CA THR A 295 -10.78 -22.13 -32.83
C THR A 295 -10.00 -23.29 -33.46
N ARG A 296 -8.67 -23.33 -33.32
CA ARG A 296 -7.81 -24.44 -33.78
C ARG A 296 -7.64 -25.57 -32.76
N ARG A 297 -8.14 -25.41 -31.53
CA ARG A 297 -8.05 -26.41 -30.45
C ARG A 297 -9.37 -27.16 -30.20
N ASP A 298 -10.42 -26.81 -30.92
CA ASP A 298 -11.69 -27.54 -31.02
C ASP A 298 -11.76 -28.31 -32.35
#